data_AF-A0A948AHU4-F1
#
_entry.id   AF-A0A948AHU4-F1
#
_cell.length_a   1.000
_cell.length_b   1.000
_cell.length_c   1.000
_cell.angle_alpha   90.00
_cell.angle_beta   90.00
_cell.angle_gamma   90.00
#
_symmetry.space_group_name_H-M   'P 1'
#
loop_
_entity.id
_entity.type
_entity.pdbx_description
1 polymer ?
#
loop_
_entity_poly.entity_id
_entity_poly.type
_entity_poly.pdbx_seq_one_letter_code
_entity_poly.pdbx_strand_id
1 'polypeptide(L)'
;MKTQISRDSFRPEQRYSGVYLQQGRMILDADWNELSDIEKARLVDALRDAIAGGAPRVGGLRVFADPAGSMNIRIQPGALYVEGVPARLNAGAPLLVDAQPEYPIKADYSGQNLKLYADVWERSVSALEQSALMDAALHGADTATRSQTMLQVKWCANAIDPLNEAANPSIGTAPLTLKLRLIASGGDACDPCASQVKVDERLGNYLFRVEVHDYEPATQWLTLKWSRDNGAEACAVAAMPAGFNKG
;
A
#
# COMPACT_ATOMS: atom_id res chain seq x y z
N MET A 1 -15.03 28.42 -27.67
CA MET A 1 -14.61 27.01 -27.65
C MET A 1 -13.66 26.86 -26.46
N LYS A 2 -13.89 25.90 -25.54
CA LYS A 2 -13.05 25.70 -24.34
C LYS A 2 -11.99 24.61 -24.60
N THR A 3 -11.03 24.51 -23.68
CA THR A 3 -9.86 23.62 -23.69
C THR A 3 -10.22 22.17 -24.00
N GLN A 4 -9.38 21.49 -24.78
CA GLN A 4 -9.41 20.05 -24.98
C GLN A 4 -8.58 19.41 -23.87
N ILE A 5 -9.25 18.70 -22.96
CA ILE A 5 -8.65 18.03 -21.80
C ILE A 5 -9.01 16.56 -21.86
N SER A 6 -8.09 15.68 -21.45
CA SER A 6 -8.35 14.25 -21.33
C SER A 6 -9.32 13.93 -20.18
N ARG A 7 -9.48 12.65 -19.83
CA ARG A 7 -10.38 12.19 -18.77
C ARG A 7 -10.06 12.85 -17.41
N ASP A 8 -11.09 13.04 -16.60
CA ASP A 8 -10.97 13.43 -15.19
C ASP A 8 -10.95 12.18 -14.30
N SER A 9 -9.77 11.85 -13.79
CA SER A 9 -9.50 10.75 -12.88
C SER A 9 -9.48 11.13 -11.40
N PHE A 10 -9.67 12.41 -11.05
CA PHE A 10 -9.62 12.84 -9.66
C PHE A 10 -10.83 12.29 -8.88
N ARG A 11 -10.54 11.54 -7.81
CA ARG A 11 -11.53 10.87 -6.95
C ARG A 11 -11.18 11.10 -5.47
N PRO A 12 -11.71 12.16 -4.82
CA PRO A 12 -11.33 12.51 -3.45
C PRO A 12 -11.62 11.39 -2.43
N GLU A 13 -12.63 10.57 -2.68
CA GLU A 13 -13.00 9.42 -1.85
C GLU A 13 -11.94 8.31 -1.84
N GLN A 14 -11.11 8.23 -2.88
CA GLN A 14 -10.01 7.25 -2.98
C GLN A 14 -8.79 7.66 -2.16
N ARG A 15 -8.74 8.89 -1.61
CA ARG A 15 -7.65 9.35 -0.71
C ARG A 15 -6.25 9.24 -1.32
N TYR A 16 -6.13 9.42 -2.64
CA TYR A 16 -4.82 9.46 -3.27
C TYR A 16 -3.98 10.62 -2.74
N SER A 17 -2.67 10.39 -2.67
CA SER A 17 -1.65 11.34 -2.22
C SER A 17 -0.76 11.87 -3.31
N GLY A 18 -0.67 11.15 -4.42
CA GLY A 18 0.10 11.58 -5.56
C GLY A 18 -0.08 10.64 -6.74
N VAL A 19 0.49 11.06 -7.86
CA VAL A 19 0.51 10.34 -9.12
C VAL A 19 1.97 10.13 -9.51
N TYR A 20 2.34 8.91 -9.83
CA TYR A 20 3.71 8.53 -10.17
C TYR A 20 3.75 7.92 -11.57
N LEU A 21 4.41 8.62 -12.49
CA LEU A 21 4.63 8.12 -13.83
C LEU A 21 5.52 6.88 -13.80
N GLN A 22 5.14 5.88 -14.57
CA GLN A 22 5.89 4.64 -14.68
C GLN A 22 6.89 4.71 -15.83
N GLN A 23 8.08 4.15 -15.62
CA GLN A 23 9.11 4.09 -16.65
C GLN A 23 8.61 3.33 -17.89
N GLY A 24 8.79 3.91 -19.08
CA GLY A 24 8.43 3.28 -20.36
C GLY A 24 6.93 3.23 -20.65
N ARG A 25 6.08 3.85 -19.80
CA ARG A 25 4.65 4.01 -20.06
C ARG A 25 4.35 5.33 -20.76
N MET A 26 3.14 5.43 -21.31
CA MET A 26 2.68 6.65 -21.97
C MET A 26 2.39 7.74 -20.95
N ILE A 27 2.73 8.99 -21.29
CA ILE A 27 2.51 10.16 -20.47
C ILE A 27 1.27 10.89 -20.98
N LEU A 28 0.30 11.17 -20.11
CA LEU A 28 -0.94 11.86 -20.43
C LEU A 28 -1.11 13.13 -19.59
N ASP A 29 -1.82 14.12 -20.12
CA ASP A 29 -2.21 15.32 -19.37
C ASP A 29 -3.14 14.97 -18.19
N ALA A 30 -3.98 13.94 -18.33
CA ALA A 30 -4.86 13.45 -17.28
C ALA A 30 -4.11 13.14 -15.96
N ASP A 31 -2.94 12.49 -16.05
CA ASP A 31 -2.14 12.12 -14.87
C ASP A 31 -1.59 13.37 -14.14
N TRP A 32 -1.24 14.42 -14.89
CA TRP A 32 -0.73 15.68 -14.33
C TRP A 32 -1.85 16.56 -13.79
N ASN A 33 -3.00 16.58 -14.47
CA ASN A 33 -4.19 17.27 -13.99
C ASN A 33 -4.67 16.65 -12.68
N GLU A 34 -4.71 15.31 -12.59
CA GLU A 34 -5.05 14.59 -11.36
C GLU A 34 -4.08 14.91 -10.23
N LEU A 35 -2.76 14.94 -10.49
CA LEU A 35 -1.76 15.35 -9.50
C LEU A 35 -2.05 16.77 -8.98
N SER A 36 -2.30 17.72 -9.90
CA SER A 36 -2.60 19.10 -9.54
C SER A 36 -3.86 19.23 -8.70
N ASP A 37 -4.91 18.47 -9.04
CA ASP A 37 -6.16 18.45 -8.29
C ASP A 37 -5.98 17.78 -6.91
N ILE A 38 -5.19 16.72 -6.79
CA ILE A 38 -4.83 16.09 -5.51
C ILE A 38 -4.09 17.09 -4.61
N GLU A 39 -3.04 17.73 -5.12
CA GLU A 39 -2.24 18.70 -4.37
C GLU A 39 -3.09 19.90 -3.93
N LYS A 40 -3.89 20.43 -4.85
CA LYS A 40 -4.81 21.54 -4.57
C LYS A 40 -5.84 21.15 -3.51
N ALA A 41 -6.46 19.98 -3.63
CA ALA A 41 -7.44 19.51 -2.66
C ALA A 41 -6.81 19.33 -1.28
N ARG A 42 -5.62 18.71 -1.20
CA ARG A 42 -4.88 18.55 0.07
C ARG A 42 -4.49 19.87 0.69
N LEU A 43 -3.99 20.81 -0.11
CA LEU A 43 -3.62 22.13 0.37
C LEU A 43 -4.86 22.89 0.88
N VAL A 44 -5.95 22.90 0.12
CA VAL A 44 -7.19 23.58 0.52
C VAL A 44 -7.79 22.93 1.77
N ASP A 45 -7.80 21.61 1.88
CA ASP A 45 -8.29 20.90 3.07
C ASP A 45 -7.39 21.17 4.28
N ALA A 46 -6.07 21.13 4.13
CA ALA A 46 -5.13 21.48 5.20
C ALA A 46 -5.27 22.92 5.65
N LEU A 47 -5.40 23.87 4.72
CA LEU A 47 -5.65 25.27 5.03
C LEU A 47 -7.03 25.47 5.65
N ARG A 48 -8.04 24.68 5.25
CA ARG A 48 -9.34 24.74 5.92
C ARG A 48 -9.24 24.20 7.34
N ASP A 49 -8.62 23.06 7.55
CA ASP A 49 -8.53 22.46 8.88
C ASP A 49 -7.66 23.30 9.83
N ALA A 50 -6.59 23.92 9.31
CA ALA A 50 -5.69 24.77 10.09
C ALA A 50 -6.18 26.23 10.23
N ILE A 51 -6.85 26.79 9.20
CA ILE A 51 -7.11 28.24 9.06
C ILE A 51 -8.59 28.58 8.83
N ALA A 52 -9.49 27.65 8.49
CA ALA A 52 -10.85 27.95 7.95
C ALA A 52 -11.71 28.93 8.78
N GLY A 53 -11.46 29.08 10.08
CA GLY A 53 -12.21 30.03 10.90
C GLY A 53 -11.65 31.45 10.98
N GLY A 54 -10.37 31.68 10.66
CA GLY A 54 -9.66 32.90 11.09
C GLY A 54 -9.51 33.06 12.62
N ALA A 55 -10.13 32.17 13.42
CA ALA A 55 -10.00 31.96 14.86
C ALA A 55 -10.44 30.50 15.21
N PRO A 56 -9.90 29.86 16.27
CA PRO A 56 -10.14 28.43 16.56
C PRO A 56 -11.55 28.16 17.12
N ARG A 57 -12.33 27.29 16.46
CA ARG A 57 -13.78 27.12 16.73
C ARG A 57 -14.22 25.83 17.47
N VAL A 58 -13.35 25.07 18.13
CA VAL A 58 -13.73 23.77 18.76
C VAL A 58 -14.01 22.65 17.73
N GLY A 59 -13.62 21.40 18.03
CA GLY A 59 -14.06 20.20 17.27
C GLY A 59 -12.97 19.26 16.73
N GLY A 60 -12.04 18.82 17.58
CA GLY A 60 -11.12 17.73 17.22
C GLY A 60 -11.76 16.33 17.26
N LEU A 61 -11.11 15.37 16.60
CA LEU A 61 -11.45 13.94 16.59
C LEU A 61 -11.71 13.43 18.02
N ARG A 62 -12.91 12.89 18.27
CA ARG A 62 -13.34 12.40 19.60
C ARG A 62 -13.39 10.87 19.61
N VAL A 63 -12.62 10.26 20.50
CA VAL A 63 -12.78 8.85 20.91
C VAL A 63 -13.72 8.83 22.11
N PHE A 64 -14.79 8.02 22.08
CA PHE A 64 -15.74 7.92 23.19
C PHE A 64 -16.18 6.48 23.45
N ALA A 65 -16.56 6.19 24.70
CA ALA A 65 -17.16 4.94 25.13
C ALA A 65 -18.69 5.08 25.21
N ASP A 66 -19.45 4.09 24.73
CA ASP A 66 -20.92 4.07 24.76
C ASP A 66 -21.47 2.73 25.32
N PRO A 67 -22.17 2.70 26.48
CA PRO A 67 -22.42 3.82 27.40
C PRO A 67 -21.14 4.29 28.12
N ALA A 68 -21.19 5.46 28.77
CA ALA A 68 -20.06 5.98 29.56
C ALA A 68 -19.61 4.97 30.64
N GLY A 69 -18.32 4.60 30.64
CA GLY A 69 -17.77 3.55 31.53
C GLY A 69 -17.77 2.13 30.92
N SER A 70 -18.23 1.98 29.68
CA SER A 70 -18.15 0.73 28.90
C SER A 70 -16.78 0.53 28.26
N MET A 71 -16.40 -0.74 28.04
CA MET A 71 -15.23 -1.13 27.23
C MET A 71 -15.46 -0.94 25.71
N ASN A 72 -16.65 -0.50 25.29
CA ASN A 72 -16.99 -0.29 23.88
C ASN A 72 -16.47 1.05 23.37
N ILE A 73 -15.21 1.08 22.96
CA ILE A 73 -14.59 2.23 22.30
C ILE A 73 -15.06 2.29 20.83
N ARG A 74 -15.63 3.42 20.40
CA ARG A 74 -16.03 3.64 19.00
C ARG A 74 -15.22 4.77 18.36
N ILE A 75 -14.88 4.61 17.08
CA ILE A 75 -14.19 5.64 16.30
C ILE A 75 -15.24 6.41 15.50
N GLN A 76 -15.29 7.73 15.74
CA GLN A 76 -16.02 8.62 14.84
C GLN A 76 -15.16 8.91 13.61
N PRO A 77 -15.66 8.67 12.39
CA PRO A 77 -14.93 9.00 11.16
C PRO A 77 -14.59 10.49 11.08
N GLY A 78 -13.41 10.82 10.55
CA GLY A 78 -12.90 12.19 10.54
C GLY A 78 -11.49 12.30 9.95
N ALA A 79 -10.94 13.52 10.00
CA ALA A 79 -9.57 13.81 9.58
C ALA A 79 -8.63 13.85 10.79
N LEU A 80 -7.40 13.37 10.58
CA LEU A 80 -6.30 13.40 11.53
C LEU A 80 -5.04 13.87 10.79
N TYR A 81 -4.27 14.76 11.42
CA TYR A 81 -2.96 15.18 10.91
C TYR A 81 -1.88 14.53 11.76
N VAL A 82 -1.05 13.70 11.12
CA VAL A 82 0.11 13.05 11.77
C VAL A 82 1.36 13.56 11.08
N GLU A 83 2.23 14.26 11.81
CA GLU A 83 3.46 14.85 11.26
C GLU A 83 3.23 15.72 10.00
N GLY A 84 2.06 16.37 9.91
CA GLY A 84 1.67 17.19 8.76
C GLY A 84 1.04 16.41 7.59
N VAL A 85 0.94 15.08 7.67
CA VAL A 85 0.23 14.25 6.69
C VAL A 85 -1.26 14.19 7.02
N PRO A 86 -2.15 14.70 6.15
CA PRO A 86 -3.59 14.58 6.33
C PRO A 86 -4.04 13.14 6.05
N ALA A 87 -4.64 12.51 7.06
CA ALA A 87 -5.16 11.15 6.98
C ALA A 87 -6.66 11.17 7.29
N ARG A 88 -7.46 10.44 6.51
CA ARG A 88 -8.92 10.44 6.66
C ARG A 88 -9.49 9.04 6.74
N LEU A 89 -10.34 8.83 7.75
CA LEU A 89 -11.15 7.64 7.88
C LEU A 89 -12.54 7.95 7.32
N ASN A 90 -12.85 7.40 6.14
CA ASN A 90 -14.14 7.60 5.47
C ASN A 90 -15.10 6.49 5.90
N ALA A 91 -16.12 6.81 6.69
CA ALA A 91 -17.24 5.91 6.92
C ALA A 91 -18.53 6.70 7.21
N GLY A 92 -19.67 6.16 6.78
CA GLY A 92 -20.98 6.79 6.96
C GLY A 92 -21.55 6.66 8.38
N ALA A 93 -20.94 5.84 9.23
CA ALA A 93 -21.34 5.60 10.61
C ALA A 93 -20.13 5.27 11.50
N PRO A 94 -20.23 5.44 12.83
CA PRO A 94 -19.19 5.04 13.77
C PRO A 94 -18.89 3.54 13.68
N LEU A 95 -17.62 3.21 13.46
CA LEU A 95 -17.14 1.84 13.29
C LEU A 95 -16.40 1.36 14.54
N LEU A 96 -16.44 0.05 14.75
CA LEU A 96 -15.54 -0.61 15.68
C LEU A 96 -14.15 -0.66 15.05
N VAL A 97 -13.11 -0.63 15.87
CA VAL A 97 -11.72 -0.58 15.39
C VAL A 97 -11.36 -1.83 14.57
N ASP A 98 -11.89 -3.01 14.93
CA ASP A 98 -11.73 -4.28 14.21
C ASP A 98 -12.54 -4.34 12.91
N ALA A 99 -13.52 -3.44 12.74
CA ALA A 99 -14.33 -3.28 11.54
C ALA A 99 -13.82 -2.19 10.60
N GLN A 100 -12.61 -1.66 10.83
CA GLN A 100 -11.98 -0.71 9.91
C GLN A 100 -11.75 -1.36 8.53
N PRO A 101 -12.06 -0.64 7.43
CA PRO A 101 -11.68 -1.09 6.10
C PRO A 101 -10.18 -1.36 6.01
N GLU A 102 -9.80 -2.42 5.28
CA GLU A 102 -8.40 -2.77 5.01
C GLU A 102 -7.57 -3.07 6.27
N TYR A 103 -8.21 -3.34 7.42
CA TYR A 103 -7.54 -3.78 8.65
C TYR A 103 -7.24 -5.28 8.60
N PRO A 104 -5.99 -5.71 8.39
CA PRO A 104 -5.68 -7.12 8.11
C PRO A 104 -5.72 -7.98 9.38
N ILE A 105 -5.52 -7.39 10.55
CA ILE A 105 -5.31 -8.12 11.80
C ILE A 105 -6.58 -8.05 12.65
N LYS A 106 -7.37 -9.12 12.65
CA LYS A 106 -8.47 -9.33 13.61
C LYS A 106 -7.93 -9.96 14.89
N ALA A 107 -7.07 -9.26 15.60
CA ALA A 107 -6.61 -9.77 16.88
C ALA A 107 -7.70 -9.54 17.94
N ASP A 108 -7.86 -10.53 18.83
CA ASP A 108 -8.81 -10.53 19.94
C ASP A 108 -8.09 -10.00 21.18
N TYR A 109 -8.64 -8.98 21.83
CA TYR A 109 -7.95 -8.28 22.92
C TYR A 109 -8.78 -8.30 24.19
N SER A 110 -8.51 -9.32 25.01
CA SER A 110 -9.04 -9.50 26.36
C SER A 110 -8.18 -8.75 27.38
N GLY A 111 -8.23 -7.41 27.38
CA GLY A 111 -7.49 -6.58 28.35
C GLY A 111 -8.23 -5.30 28.72
N GLN A 112 -8.17 -4.90 29.99
CA GLN A 112 -8.85 -3.68 30.49
C GLN A 112 -8.03 -2.40 30.28
N ASN A 113 -6.71 -2.50 30.05
CA ASN A 113 -5.81 -1.35 29.88
C ASN A 113 -5.03 -1.45 28.56
N LEU A 114 -5.50 -0.76 27.53
CA LEU A 114 -4.90 -0.71 26.19
C LEU A 114 -4.48 0.72 25.84
N LYS A 115 -3.43 0.85 25.03
CA LYS A 115 -3.02 2.11 24.41
C LYS A 115 -3.47 2.09 22.96
N LEU A 116 -4.22 3.11 22.54
CA LEU A 116 -4.61 3.30 21.15
C LEU A 116 -3.62 4.25 20.46
N TYR A 117 -3.29 3.97 19.21
CA TYR A 117 -2.45 4.82 18.38
C TYR A 117 -2.97 4.85 16.94
N ALA A 118 -2.71 5.95 16.23
CA ALA A 118 -3.01 6.07 14.81
C ALA A 118 -1.77 5.68 14.01
N ASP A 119 -1.92 4.73 13.12
CA ASP A 119 -0.93 4.36 12.12
C ASP A 119 -1.32 5.01 10.78
N VAL A 120 -0.43 5.88 10.30
CA VAL A 120 -0.60 6.65 9.07
C VAL A 120 0.60 6.38 8.19
N TRP A 121 0.34 5.86 7.00
CA TRP A 121 1.37 5.57 6.02
C TRP A 121 0.82 5.78 4.62
N GLU A 122 1.73 5.75 3.64
CA GLU A 122 1.35 5.77 2.23
C GLU A 122 1.59 4.40 1.60
N ARG A 123 0.64 3.96 0.77
CA ARG A 123 0.78 2.76 -0.04
C ARG A 123 0.68 3.08 -1.52
N SER A 124 1.41 2.34 -2.33
CA SER A 124 1.23 2.38 -3.79
C SER A 124 -0.04 1.63 -4.18
N VAL A 125 -0.79 2.18 -5.13
CA VAL A 125 -1.99 1.61 -5.75
C VAL A 125 -1.70 1.48 -7.25
N SER A 126 -1.88 0.27 -7.77
CA SER A 126 -1.67 -0.05 -9.18
C SER A 126 -2.98 -0.39 -9.88
N ALA A 127 -2.94 -0.41 -11.21
CA ALA A 127 -4.08 -0.82 -12.02
C ALA A 127 -4.55 -2.27 -11.76
N LEU A 128 -3.70 -3.12 -11.17
CA LEU A 128 -4.07 -4.48 -10.75
C LEU A 128 -5.05 -4.49 -9.59
N GLU A 129 -4.92 -3.54 -8.67
CA GLU A 129 -5.82 -3.38 -7.52
C GLU A 129 -7.06 -2.59 -7.92
N GLN A 130 -6.88 -1.62 -8.82
CA GLN A 130 -7.92 -0.69 -9.23
C GLN A 130 -7.90 -0.49 -10.74
N SER A 131 -8.69 -1.31 -11.45
CA SER A 131 -8.77 -1.29 -12.91
C SER A 131 -9.24 0.04 -13.48
N ALA A 132 -9.95 0.86 -12.70
CA ALA A 132 -10.36 2.21 -13.08
C ALA A 132 -9.19 3.18 -13.33
N LEU A 133 -7.97 2.84 -12.87
CA LEU A 133 -6.76 3.60 -13.18
C LEU A 133 -6.31 3.44 -14.64
N MET A 134 -6.69 2.35 -15.30
CA MET A 134 -6.36 2.10 -16.70
C MET A 134 -7.08 3.11 -17.61
N ASP A 135 -6.40 3.58 -18.64
CA ASP A 135 -6.98 4.53 -19.57
C ASP A 135 -7.83 3.84 -20.65
N ALA A 136 -9.15 4.01 -20.55
CA ALA A 136 -10.11 3.42 -21.48
C ALA A 136 -9.98 3.95 -22.92
N ALA A 137 -9.51 5.19 -23.12
CA ALA A 137 -9.31 5.76 -24.45
C ALA A 137 -8.11 5.15 -25.17
N LEU A 138 -7.24 4.47 -24.42
CA LEU A 138 -6.00 3.85 -24.90
C LEU A 138 -6.02 2.34 -24.70
N HIS A 139 -7.18 1.73 -24.90
CA HIS A 139 -7.39 0.28 -24.80
C HIS A 139 -6.96 -0.34 -23.46
N GLY A 140 -7.12 0.41 -22.36
CA GLY A 140 -6.77 -0.05 -21.01
C GLY A 140 -5.28 0.07 -20.70
N ALA A 141 -4.57 1.03 -21.32
CA ALA A 141 -3.17 1.27 -21.04
C ALA A 141 -2.96 1.70 -19.58
N ASP A 142 -1.95 1.12 -18.95
CA ASP A 142 -1.44 1.55 -17.65
C ASP A 142 -0.43 2.69 -17.85
N THR A 143 -0.70 3.87 -17.29
CA THR A 143 0.10 5.08 -17.49
C THR A 143 0.89 5.47 -16.24
N ALA A 144 0.22 5.46 -15.09
CA ALA A 144 0.78 5.89 -13.82
C ALA A 144 0.22 5.06 -12.66
N THR A 145 0.95 4.99 -11.55
CA THR A 145 0.42 4.48 -10.27
C THR A 145 -0.01 5.64 -9.39
N ARG A 146 -0.82 5.36 -8.36
CA ARG A 146 -1.20 6.34 -7.34
C ARG A 146 -0.52 5.99 -6.04
N SER A 147 -0.17 6.98 -5.24
CA SER A 147 0.04 6.75 -3.80
C SER A 147 -1.28 7.04 -3.08
N GLN A 148 -1.57 6.33 -2.01
CA GLN A 148 -2.79 6.47 -1.20
C GLN A 148 -2.41 6.58 0.26
N THR A 149 -2.91 7.63 0.93
CA THR A 149 -2.71 7.78 2.38
C THR A 149 -3.69 6.89 3.12
N MET A 150 -3.13 6.00 3.94
CA MET A 150 -3.85 5.08 4.79
C MET A 150 -3.93 5.65 6.21
N LEU A 151 -5.06 5.38 6.87
CA LEU A 151 -5.26 5.68 8.28
C LEU A 151 -5.88 4.46 8.94
N GLN A 152 -5.20 3.92 9.95
CA GLN A 152 -5.75 2.89 10.81
C GLN A 152 -5.52 3.25 12.26
N VAL A 153 -6.56 3.11 13.07
CA VAL A 153 -6.41 3.12 14.52
C VAL A 153 -6.04 1.70 14.95
N LYS A 154 -4.90 1.55 15.60
CA LYS A 154 -4.40 0.30 16.15
C LYS A 154 -4.34 0.44 17.68
N TRP A 155 -4.07 -0.66 18.36
CA TRP A 155 -3.83 -0.65 19.78
C TRP A 155 -2.73 -1.64 20.17
N CYS A 156 -2.18 -1.44 21.35
CA CYS A 156 -1.20 -2.34 21.96
C CYS A 156 -1.43 -2.41 23.48
N ALA A 157 -0.75 -3.36 24.14
CA ALA A 157 -0.71 -3.37 25.59
C ALA A 157 -0.20 -2.02 26.12
N ASN A 158 -0.76 -1.53 27.23
CA ASN A 158 -0.44 -0.21 27.76
C ASN A 158 1.06 0.00 28.07
N ALA A 159 1.76 -1.09 28.43
CA ALA A 159 3.20 -1.07 28.71
C ALA A 159 4.08 -0.92 27.46
N ILE A 160 3.53 -1.16 26.26
CA ILE A 160 4.26 -1.04 25.00
C ILE A 160 4.20 0.41 24.53
N ASP A 161 5.34 0.94 24.14
CA ASP A 161 5.43 2.19 23.40
C ASP A 161 5.52 1.87 21.90
N PRO A 162 4.48 2.17 21.09
CA PRO A 162 4.48 1.86 19.66
C PRO A 162 5.48 2.70 18.86
N LEU A 163 5.96 3.82 19.42
CA LEU A 163 6.96 4.70 18.79
C LEU A 163 8.40 4.31 19.16
N ASN A 164 8.59 3.27 19.98
CA ASN A 164 9.92 2.82 20.35
C ASN A 164 10.60 2.14 19.15
N GLU A 165 11.59 2.83 18.58
CA GLU A 165 12.38 2.34 17.43
C GLU A 165 13.06 0.99 17.69
N ALA A 166 13.42 0.68 18.94
CA ALA A 166 14.02 -0.62 19.26
C ALA A 166 13.01 -1.78 19.16
N ALA A 167 11.72 -1.51 19.39
CA ALA A 167 10.65 -2.49 19.32
C ALA A 167 10.00 -2.53 17.92
N ASN A 168 9.96 -1.41 17.21
CA ASN A 168 9.39 -1.28 15.88
C ASN A 168 10.30 -0.42 14.97
N PRO A 169 11.44 -0.95 14.53
CA PRO A 169 12.37 -0.20 13.70
C PRO A 169 11.82 0.00 12.29
N SER A 170 12.04 1.19 11.72
CA SER A 170 11.68 1.49 10.32
C SER A 170 12.47 0.63 9.32
N ILE A 171 13.65 0.15 9.71
CA ILE A 171 14.49 -0.75 8.93
C ILE A 171 14.75 -2.01 9.75
N GLY A 172 14.23 -3.14 9.27
CA GLY A 172 14.51 -4.45 9.87
C GLY A 172 15.95 -4.90 9.65
N THR A 173 16.49 -5.66 10.60
CA THR A 173 17.85 -6.25 10.53
C THR A 173 17.85 -7.72 10.14
N ALA A 174 16.71 -8.23 9.65
CA ALA A 174 16.57 -9.63 9.26
C ALA A 174 17.53 -9.95 8.09
N PRO A 175 18.41 -10.97 8.22
CA PRO A 175 19.31 -11.34 7.14
C PRO A 175 18.52 -12.01 6.01
N LEU A 176 18.68 -11.50 4.78
CA LEU A 176 18.17 -12.13 3.57
C LEU A 176 19.31 -12.87 2.87
N THR A 177 19.15 -14.18 2.68
CA THR A 177 20.12 -15.00 1.93
C THR A 177 19.57 -15.32 0.55
N LEU A 178 20.26 -14.87 -0.49
CA LEU A 178 19.99 -15.28 -1.87
C LEU A 178 20.94 -16.43 -2.24
N LYS A 179 20.40 -17.59 -2.58
CA LYS A 179 21.17 -18.73 -3.07
C LYS A 179 20.92 -18.91 -4.56
N LEU A 180 21.98 -18.77 -5.37
CA LEU A 180 21.92 -19.15 -6.77
C LEU A 180 21.64 -20.65 -6.87
N ARG A 181 20.52 -21.02 -7.47
CA ARG A 181 20.26 -22.40 -7.85
C ARG A 181 20.87 -22.61 -9.23
N LEU A 182 22.04 -23.24 -9.27
CA LEU A 182 22.64 -23.68 -10.52
C LEU A 182 21.71 -24.68 -11.19
N ILE A 183 21.21 -24.35 -12.38
CA ILE A 183 20.52 -25.30 -13.25
C ILE A 183 21.61 -26.03 -14.02
N ALA A 184 21.86 -27.29 -13.67
CA ALA A 184 22.73 -28.14 -14.46
C ALA A 184 21.92 -28.77 -15.59
N SER A 185 22.37 -28.62 -16.84
CA SER A 185 21.88 -29.45 -17.93
C SER A 185 22.42 -30.88 -17.73
N GLY A 186 21.53 -31.85 -17.50
CA GLY A 186 21.89 -33.27 -17.54
C GLY A 186 22.08 -33.74 -18.98
N GLY A 187 22.91 -34.78 -19.18
CA GLY A 187 22.95 -35.47 -20.48
C GLY A 187 21.61 -36.15 -20.78
N ASP A 188 21.23 -36.20 -22.05
CA ASP A 188 20.04 -36.95 -22.47
C ASP A 188 20.32 -38.45 -22.32
N ALA A 189 19.49 -39.16 -21.56
CA ALA A 189 19.63 -40.60 -21.38
C ALA A 189 19.36 -41.38 -22.69
N CYS A 190 18.60 -40.78 -23.62
CA CYS A 190 18.29 -41.35 -24.93
C CYS A 190 19.30 -40.95 -26.02
N ASP A 191 20.09 -39.90 -25.81
CA ASP A 191 21.16 -39.48 -26.72
C ASP A 191 22.45 -39.11 -25.95
N PRO A 192 23.28 -40.12 -25.62
CA PRO A 192 24.53 -39.94 -24.89
C PRO A 192 25.58 -39.12 -25.65
N CYS A 193 25.39 -38.90 -26.95
CA CYS A 193 26.30 -38.16 -27.82
C CYS A 193 25.89 -36.69 -27.98
N ALA A 194 24.73 -36.28 -27.47
CA ALA A 194 24.27 -34.91 -27.54
C ALA A 194 25.24 -33.98 -26.79
N SER A 195 25.79 -32.99 -27.50
CA SER A 195 26.68 -32.00 -26.91
C SER A 195 25.92 -31.18 -25.85
N GLN A 196 26.40 -31.19 -24.62
CA GLN A 196 25.87 -30.33 -23.57
C GLN A 196 26.17 -28.87 -23.91
N VAL A 197 25.12 -28.07 -24.11
CA VAL A 197 25.27 -26.62 -24.25
C VAL A 197 25.63 -26.09 -22.88
N LYS A 198 26.86 -25.59 -22.73
CA LYS A 198 27.26 -24.85 -21.54
C LYS A 198 26.39 -23.59 -21.48
N VAL A 199 25.46 -23.54 -20.52
CA VAL A 199 24.71 -22.32 -20.25
C VAL A 199 25.72 -21.28 -19.75
N ASP A 200 26.02 -20.28 -20.58
CA ASP A 200 26.81 -19.12 -20.17
C ASP A 200 25.89 -18.22 -19.34
N GLU A 201 25.65 -18.62 -18.09
CA GLU A 201 24.97 -17.79 -17.12
C GLU A 201 25.89 -16.64 -16.75
N ARG A 202 25.82 -15.54 -17.51
CA ARG A 202 26.35 -14.26 -17.05
C ARG A 202 25.57 -13.85 -15.82
N LEU A 203 26.19 -13.99 -14.66
CA LEU A 203 25.75 -13.37 -13.42
C LEU A 203 25.85 -11.86 -13.58
N GLY A 204 24.76 -11.24 -14.01
CA GLY A 204 24.62 -9.79 -14.07
C GLY A 204 24.43 -9.18 -12.68
N ASN A 205 24.54 -7.86 -12.61
CA ASN A 205 24.06 -7.10 -11.46
C ASN A 205 22.53 -7.06 -11.54
N TYR A 206 21.86 -7.79 -10.65
CA TYR A 206 20.40 -7.81 -10.57
C TYR A 206 19.93 -7.00 -9.37
N LEU A 207 18.84 -6.25 -9.55
CA LEU A 207 18.15 -5.58 -8.46
C LEU A 207 16.92 -6.41 -8.08
N PHE A 208 17.03 -7.11 -6.96
CA PHE A 208 15.89 -7.82 -6.41
C PHE A 208 15.09 -6.91 -5.49
N ARG A 209 13.80 -6.82 -5.75
CA ARG A 209 12.81 -6.27 -4.83
C ARG A 209 12.07 -7.44 -4.20
N VAL A 210 12.03 -7.49 -2.87
CA VAL A 210 11.28 -8.46 -2.09
C VAL A 210 10.35 -7.68 -1.18
N GLU A 211 9.07 -8.00 -1.20
CA GLU A 211 8.05 -7.34 -0.40
C GLU A 211 7.25 -8.40 0.34
N VAL A 212 6.92 -8.13 1.61
CA VAL A 212 5.96 -8.94 2.35
C VAL A 212 4.57 -8.66 1.78
N HIS A 213 3.92 -9.71 1.28
CA HIS A 213 2.57 -9.62 0.74
C HIS A 213 1.52 -9.86 1.82
N ASP A 214 1.73 -10.89 2.65
CA ASP A 214 0.78 -11.29 3.67
C ASP A 214 1.48 -11.98 4.86
N TYR A 215 0.83 -11.97 6.01
CA TYR A 215 1.26 -12.65 7.23
C TYR A 215 0.07 -13.37 7.86
N GLU A 216 0.13 -14.70 7.95
CA GLU A 216 -0.90 -15.53 8.56
C GLU A 216 -0.56 -15.74 10.06
N PRO A 217 -1.24 -15.07 11.00
CA PRO A 217 -0.85 -15.12 12.41
C PRO A 217 -1.02 -16.51 13.03
N ALA A 218 -1.99 -17.30 12.56
CA ALA A 218 -2.26 -18.63 13.12
C ALA A 218 -1.14 -19.63 12.81
N THR A 219 -0.49 -19.49 11.66
CA THR A 219 0.58 -20.39 11.21
C THR A 219 1.97 -19.75 11.30
N GLN A 220 2.03 -18.43 11.52
CA GLN A 220 3.24 -17.61 11.48
C GLN A 220 3.96 -17.64 10.12
N TRP A 221 3.24 -17.89 9.03
CA TRP A 221 3.79 -17.87 7.68
C TRP A 221 3.75 -16.47 7.06
N LEU A 222 4.86 -16.11 6.40
CA LEU A 222 4.96 -14.90 5.58
C LEU A 222 4.85 -15.28 4.11
N THR A 223 3.95 -14.63 3.40
CA THR A 223 3.90 -14.68 1.94
C THR A 223 4.75 -13.55 1.38
N LEU A 224 5.76 -13.87 0.58
CA LEU A 224 6.64 -12.90 -0.06
C LEU A 224 6.32 -12.81 -1.55
N LYS A 225 6.28 -11.57 -2.06
CA LYS A 225 6.36 -11.31 -3.50
C LYS A 225 7.74 -10.76 -3.82
N TRP A 226 8.28 -11.14 -4.96
CA TRP A 226 9.61 -10.70 -5.37
C TRP A 226 9.66 -10.42 -6.86
N SER A 227 10.59 -9.56 -7.26
CA SER A 227 10.86 -9.24 -8.65
C SER A 227 12.34 -8.95 -8.84
N ARG A 228 12.92 -9.47 -9.92
CA ARG A 228 14.30 -9.13 -10.35
C ARG A 228 14.36 -7.86 -11.22
N ASP A 229 13.20 -7.37 -11.64
CA ASP A 229 13.02 -6.27 -12.59
C ASP A 229 12.25 -5.12 -11.90
N ASN A 230 12.50 -4.93 -10.59
CA ASN A 230 11.91 -3.87 -9.75
C ASN A 230 10.37 -3.77 -9.79
N GLY A 231 9.68 -4.89 -9.99
CA GLY A 231 8.21 -4.94 -10.08
C GLY A 231 7.63 -4.46 -11.41
N ALA A 232 8.44 -4.39 -12.48
CA ALA A 232 7.99 -4.03 -13.82
C ALA A 232 6.88 -4.96 -14.36
N GLU A 233 6.93 -6.23 -13.95
CA GLU A 233 5.88 -7.21 -14.21
C GLU A 233 5.25 -7.63 -12.89
N ALA A 234 3.92 -7.57 -12.83
CA ALA A 234 3.13 -7.99 -11.69
C ALA A 234 1.87 -8.72 -12.15
N CYS A 235 1.46 -9.71 -11.38
CA CYS A 235 0.26 -10.50 -11.63
C CYS A 235 -0.56 -10.63 -10.34
N ALA A 236 -1.87 -10.83 -10.47
CA ALA A 236 -2.72 -11.13 -9.33
C ALA A 236 -2.30 -12.47 -8.69
N VAL A 237 -2.33 -12.57 -7.37
CA VAL A 237 -1.84 -13.73 -6.59
C VAL A 237 -2.46 -15.07 -7.02
N ALA A 238 -3.71 -15.05 -7.48
CA ALA A 238 -4.43 -16.24 -7.95
C ALA A 238 -4.18 -16.60 -9.43
N ALA A 239 -3.43 -15.78 -10.17
CA ALA A 239 -3.14 -15.98 -11.57
C ALA A 239 -1.65 -16.37 -11.72
N MET A 240 -1.39 -17.63 -12.07
CA MET A 240 -0.03 -18.08 -12.37
C MET A 240 0.48 -17.33 -13.61
N PRO A 241 1.59 -16.57 -13.53
CA PRO A 241 2.12 -15.86 -14.68
C PRO A 241 2.48 -16.84 -15.81
N ALA A 242 2.19 -16.43 -17.05
CA ALA A 242 2.44 -17.28 -18.21
C ALA A 242 3.93 -17.67 -18.28
N GLY A 243 4.21 -18.98 -18.30
CA GLY A 243 5.57 -19.51 -18.38
C GLY A 243 6.23 -19.90 -17.05
N PHE A 244 5.65 -19.54 -15.89
CA PHE A 244 6.19 -19.93 -14.58
C PHE A 244 5.98 -21.41 -14.22
N ASN A 245 5.16 -22.15 -14.98
CA ASN A 245 4.95 -23.59 -14.81
C ASN A 245 5.90 -24.45 -15.66
N LYS A 246 6.90 -23.85 -16.30
CA LYS A 246 7.81 -24.53 -17.24
C LYS A 246 9.27 -24.60 -16.76
N GLY A 247 9.52 -24.36 -15.47
CA GLY A 247 10.85 -24.42 -14.86
C GLY A 247 11.05 -25.64 -13.97
#